data_AF-A0A380A4G9-F1
#
_entry.id   AF-A0A380A4G9-F1
#
_cell.length_a   1.000
_cell.length_b   1.000
_cell.length_c   1.000
_cell.angle_alpha   90.00
_cell.angle_beta   90.00
_cell.angle_gamma   90.00
#
_symmetry.space_group_name_H-M   'P 1'
#
loop_
_entity.id
_entity.type
_entity.pdbx_description
1 polymer ?
#
loop_
_entity_poly.entity_id
_entity_poly.type
_entity_poly.pdbx_seq_one_letter_code
_entity_poly.pdbx_strand_id
1 'polypeptide(L)'
;MITLSKLYVHPVKSLRGLQLSYAQVGSSGLAFDRNFMITEPDGTFITARQYPQMVLFTPALLPDGLFLTAPDGESAAIRFSDFAAAPQPTEVWGNHFTALTAPDEINRWLSGYFQRDVQLRWLGPELTRRVKKHPEIPLTFADGYPYLLINQASFNDLQQRCPGSIKLEQFRPNLVVSGATAWAEDGWQVIRVGDVMFDLVKPCSRCVLTTVSTERGRKHPSGEPLSTLQKFRSADNGDIDFGQNMIARNSGIIRVGDTVEVLSTKPPRLMAQAKWWRACKRRKTARTASRSNMKERCLPATTSRFCSNSWSSKASACLTRAAPGFAAVAALRC
;
A
#
# COMPACT_ATOMS: atom_id res chain seq x y z
N MET A 1 13.40 -2.80 -21.08
CA MET A 1 14.36 -2.92 -19.95
C MET A 1 13.71 -2.26 -18.74
N ILE A 2 13.84 -2.86 -17.55
CA ILE A 2 13.30 -2.27 -16.31
C ILE A 2 14.35 -1.33 -15.74
N THR A 3 13.94 -0.15 -15.29
CA THR A 3 14.85 0.88 -14.73
C THR A 3 14.28 1.51 -13.47
N LEU A 4 15.16 1.99 -12.60
CA LEU A 4 14.80 2.79 -11.44
C LEU A 4 14.42 4.20 -11.90
N SER A 5 13.14 4.52 -11.88
CA SER A 5 12.58 5.77 -12.43
C SER A 5 12.49 6.91 -11.42
N LYS A 6 12.28 6.61 -10.13
CA LYS A 6 12.26 7.62 -9.06
C LYS A 6 12.79 7.05 -7.76
N LEU A 7 13.41 7.92 -6.97
CA LEU A 7 13.85 7.63 -5.60
C LEU A 7 13.23 8.64 -4.64
N TYR A 8 12.79 8.17 -3.49
CA TYR A 8 12.24 9.02 -2.44
C TYR A 8 12.77 8.62 -1.06
N VAL A 9 13.00 9.64 -0.22
CA VAL A 9 13.24 9.48 1.21
C VAL A 9 12.21 10.32 1.97
N HIS A 10 11.87 9.90 3.18
CA HIS A 10 10.96 10.65 4.04
C HIS A 10 11.64 10.83 5.39
N PRO A 11 12.40 11.93 5.57
CA PRO A 11 13.30 12.07 6.71
C PRO A 11 12.63 11.91 8.07
N VAL A 12 11.42 12.47 8.17
CA VAL A 12 10.55 12.35 9.34
C VAL A 12 9.35 11.49 8.99
N LYS A 13 9.02 10.53 9.88
CA LYS A 13 7.83 9.69 9.74
C LYS A 13 6.58 10.56 9.56
N SER A 14 5.77 10.20 8.57
CA SER A 14 4.51 10.89 8.22
C SER A 14 4.62 12.29 7.63
N LEU A 15 5.79 12.94 7.59
CA LEU A 15 5.95 14.23 6.91
C LEU A 15 6.18 14.07 5.41
N ARG A 16 6.31 15.18 4.67
CA ARG A 16 6.56 15.19 3.23
C ARG A 16 7.81 14.39 2.85
N GLY A 17 7.72 13.68 1.73
CA GLY A 17 8.87 12.99 1.13
C GLY A 17 9.67 13.90 0.23
N LEU A 18 10.95 13.59 0.06
CA LEU A 18 11.88 14.27 -0.83
C LEU A 18 12.22 13.31 -1.98
N GLN A 19 12.10 13.81 -3.21
CA GLN A 19 12.55 13.06 -4.38
C GLN A 19 14.06 13.29 -4.55
N LEU A 20 14.80 12.21 -4.77
CA LEU A 20 16.26 12.24 -4.94
C LEU A 20 16.65 11.72 -6.32
N SER A 21 17.83 12.13 -6.79
CA SER A 21 18.46 11.58 -7.99
C SER A 21 19.30 10.33 -7.71
N TYR A 22 19.81 10.21 -6.48
CA TYR A 22 20.56 9.06 -5.99
C TYR A 22 20.44 8.95 -4.47
N ALA A 23 20.70 7.77 -3.93
CA ALA A 23 20.72 7.55 -2.49
C ALA A 23 21.64 6.39 -2.12
N GLN A 24 22.26 6.49 -0.94
CA GLN A 24 22.96 5.36 -0.33
C GLN A 24 21.94 4.39 0.26
N VAL A 25 22.06 3.13 -0.14
CA VAL A 25 21.36 1.98 0.45
C VAL A 25 22.15 1.52 1.68
N GLY A 26 21.49 1.51 2.83
CA GLY A 26 22.02 0.94 4.07
C GLY A 26 21.26 -0.32 4.52
N SER A 27 21.67 -0.88 5.65
CA SER A 27 20.98 -2.03 6.25
C SER A 27 19.59 -1.70 6.79
N SER A 28 19.37 -0.45 7.23
CA SER A 28 18.11 0.01 7.85
C SER A 28 17.16 0.76 6.92
N GLY A 29 17.57 1.05 5.68
CA GLY A 29 16.82 1.83 4.71
C GLY A 29 17.73 2.68 3.84
N LEU A 30 17.14 3.52 2.98
CA LEU A 30 17.90 4.58 2.33
C LEU A 30 18.44 5.53 3.41
N ALA A 31 19.62 6.10 3.17
CA ALA A 31 20.18 7.11 4.08
C ALA A 31 19.14 8.22 4.36
N PHE A 32 19.03 8.58 5.64
CA PHE A 32 18.08 9.55 6.20
C PHE A 32 16.59 9.12 6.19
N ASP A 33 16.23 7.94 5.72
CA ASP A 33 14.83 7.56 5.57
C ASP A 33 14.15 7.17 6.90
N ARG A 34 13.20 8.00 7.35
CA ARG A 34 12.44 7.86 8.61
C ARG A 34 13.35 7.76 9.84
N ASN A 35 14.44 8.53 9.87
CA ASN A 35 15.32 8.63 11.03
C ASN A 35 14.69 9.44 12.18
N PHE A 36 13.68 10.25 11.87
CA PHE A 36 12.97 11.07 12.83
C PHE A 36 11.49 10.69 12.92
N MET A 37 10.87 10.99 14.06
CA MET A 37 9.43 10.82 14.29
C MET A 37 8.93 11.85 15.29
N ILE A 38 7.71 12.34 15.08
CA ILE A 38 7.00 13.15 16.06
C ILE A 38 6.18 12.21 16.95
N THR A 39 6.28 12.39 18.26
CA THR A 39 5.61 11.58 19.27
C THR A 39 4.89 12.46 20.29
N GLU A 40 4.04 11.85 21.10
CA GLU A 40 3.64 12.39 22.39
C GLU A 40 4.84 12.32 23.37
N PRO A 41 4.80 13.05 24.52
CA PRO A 41 5.89 13.03 25.49
C PRO A 41 6.23 11.65 26.06
N ASP A 42 5.25 10.75 26.15
CA ASP A 42 5.41 9.37 26.60
C ASP A 42 6.07 8.44 25.56
N GLY A 43 6.34 8.95 24.34
CA GLY A 43 6.92 8.19 23.24
C GLY A 43 5.90 7.51 22.32
N THR A 44 4.60 7.73 22.53
CA THR A 44 3.53 7.27 21.63
C THR A 44 3.64 7.96 20.28
N PHE A 45 3.69 7.19 19.20
CA PHE A 45 3.91 7.73 17.86
C PHE A 45 2.70 8.52 17.34
N ILE A 46 2.95 9.66 16.70
CA ILE A 46 1.93 10.45 15.99
C ILE A 46 2.12 10.23 14.49
N THR A 47 1.01 9.97 13.77
CA THR A 47 1.08 9.78 12.30
C THR A 47 0.06 10.59 11.52
N ALA A 48 0.30 10.72 10.22
CA ALA A 48 -0.65 11.32 9.27
C ALA A 48 -1.95 10.52 9.12
N ARG A 49 -2.08 9.32 9.73
CA ARG A 49 -3.36 8.61 9.85
C ARG A 49 -4.31 9.36 10.79
N GLN A 50 -3.76 9.90 11.88
CA GLN A 50 -4.48 10.67 12.90
C GLN A 50 -4.46 12.17 12.54
N TYR A 51 -3.31 12.69 12.13
CA TYR A 51 -3.08 14.11 11.82
C TYR A 51 -2.60 14.31 10.38
N PRO A 52 -3.50 14.25 9.38
CA PRO A 52 -3.15 14.33 7.96
C PRO A 52 -2.30 15.55 7.56
N GLN A 53 -2.42 16.68 8.27
CA GLN A 53 -1.64 17.89 7.99
C GLN A 53 -0.13 17.73 8.18
N MET A 54 0.32 16.68 8.88
CA MET A 54 1.74 16.31 8.98
C MET A 54 2.44 16.27 7.62
N VAL A 55 1.76 15.84 6.55
CA VAL A 55 2.35 15.74 5.20
C VAL A 55 2.69 17.10 4.57
N LEU A 56 2.26 18.20 5.18
CA LEU A 56 2.49 19.56 4.70
C LEU A 56 3.81 20.16 5.19
N PHE A 57 4.36 19.62 6.28
CA PHE A 57 5.71 19.98 6.72
C PHE A 57 6.73 19.59 5.66
N THR A 58 7.66 20.50 5.38
CA THR A 58 8.69 20.31 4.36
C THR A 58 10.05 20.13 5.04
N PRO A 59 10.58 18.90 5.09
CA PRO A 59 11.92 18.67 5.61
C PRO A 59 12.98 19.02 4.55
N ALA A 60 14.16 19.43 4.99
CA ALA A 60 15.38 19.46 4.20
C ALA A 60 16.52 18.80 4.98
N LEU A 61 17.34 18.03 4.28
CA LEU A 61 18.46 17.31 4.88
C LEU A 61 19.62 18.28 5.10
N LEU A 62 20.20 18.26 6.31
CA LEU A 62 21.44 18.95 6.63
C LEU A 62 22.54 17.92 6.92
N PRO A 63 23.83 18.23 6.66
CA PRO A 63 24.93 17.34 7.01
C PRO A 63 24.97 16.97 8.50
N ASP A 64 24.59 17.92 9.35
CA ASP A 64 24.61 17.83 10.81
C ASP A 64 23.21 17.76 11.44
N GLY A 65 22.16 17.53 10.66
CA GLY A 65 20.80 17.44 11.21
C GLY A 65 19.66 17.50 10.20
N LEU A 66 18.62 18.23 10.58
CA LEU A 66 17.38 18.40 9.84
C LEU A 66 16.96 19.86 9.86
N PHE A 67 16.60 20.41 8.71
CA PHE A 67 15.83 21.65 8.64
C PHE A 67 14.37 21.31 8.40
N LEU A 68 13.46 21.96 9.10
CA LEU A 68 12.03 21.67 8.99
C LEU A 68 11.24 22.97 8.83
N THR A 69 10.46 23.06 7.76
CA THR A 69 9.51 24.17 7.53
C THR A 69 8.08 23.69 7.79
N ALA A 70 7.38 24.40 8.66
CA ALA A 70 5.97 24.19 8.96
C ALA A 70 5.07 24.84 7.88
N PRO A 71 3.80 24.42 7.78
CA PRO A 71 2.85 24.95 6.79
C PRO A 71 2.51 26.44 6.92
N ASP A 72 2.71 27.05 8.09
CA ASP A 72 2.56 28.49 8.35
C ASP A 72 3.78 29.31 7.86
N GLY A 73 4.84 28.64 7.41
CA GLY A 73 6.07 29.27 6.93
C GLY A 73 7.16 29.39 7.99
N GLU A 74 6.87 29.09 9.26
CA GLU A 74 7.90 29.03 10.30
C GLU A 74 8.86 27.85 10.04
N SER A 75 10.09 27.98 10.52
CA SER A 75 11.10 26.95 10.30
C SER A 75 12.10 26.86 11.42
N ALA A 76 12.63 25.66 11.64
CA ALA A 76 13.68 25.40 12.61
C ALA A 76 14.78 24.52 12.02
N ALA A 77 16.02 24.84 12.37
CA ALA A 77 17.17 23.97 12.17
C ALA A 77 17.39 23.13 13.44
N ILE A 78 17.56 21.82 13.27
CA ILE A 78 17.66 20.86 14.37
C ILE A 78 18.92 20.05 14.15
N ARG A 79 19.97 20.29 14.95
CA ARG A 79 21.24 19.58 14.81
C ARG A 79 21.27 18.30 15.65
N PHE A 80 21.98 17.29 15.17
CA PHE A 80 22.19 16.03 15.89
C PHE A 80 22.82 16.24 17.27
N SER A 81 23.73 17.21 17.39
CA SER A 81 24.40 17.57 18.66
C SER A 81 23.46 18.11 19.73
N ASP A 82 22.31 18.64 19.33
CA ASP A 82 21.39 19.32 20.23
C ASP A 82 20.38 18.35 20.87
N PHE A 83 20.32 17.10 20.38
CA PHE A 83 19.47 16.07 20.99
C PHE A 83 19.99 15.66 22.37
N ALA A 84 19.06 15.37 23.29
CA ALA A 84 19.41 14.87 24.61
C ALA A 84 20.17 13.54 24.50
N ALA A 85 21.29 13.42 25.23
CA ALA A 85 22.15 12.25 25.16
C ALA A 85 21.50 10.96 25.69
N ALA A 86 20.55 11.08 26.63
CA ALA A 86 19.87 9.94 27.24
C ALA A 86 18.73 9.42 26.34
N PRO A 87 18.82 8.19 25.79
CA PRO A 87 17.75 7.62 24.98
C PRO A 87 16.48 7.40 25.80
N GLN A 88 15.35 7.78 25.24
CA GLN A 88 14.03 7.64 25.85
C GLN A 88 13.22 6.53 25.15
N PRO A 89 12.39 5.77 25.89
CA PRO A 89 11.56 4.72 25.33
C PRO A 89 10.53 5.28 24.34
N THR A 90 10.24 4.53 23.29
CA THR A 90 9.21 4.82 22.29
C THR A 90 8.75 3.51 21.66
N GLU A 91 7.63 3.54 20.93
CA GLU A 91 7.17 2.39 20.19
C GLU A 91 6.63 2.74 18.80
N VAL A 92 6.63 1.73 17.93
CA VAL A 92 5.89 1.75 16.66
C VAL A 92 5.30 0.37 16.44
N TRP A 93 3.97 0.29 16.52
CA TRP A 93 3.20 -0.94 16.29
C TRP A 93 3.56 -2.09 17.25
N GLY A 94 3.69 -1.80 18.55
CA GLY A 94 4.05 -2.77 19.59
C GLY A 94 5.53 -3.18 19.59
N ASN A 95 6.36 -2.62 18.69
CA ASN A 95 7.80 -2.77 18.72
C ASN A 95 8.39 -1.63 19.55
N HIS A 96 8.98 -1.98 20.69
CA HIS A 96 9.51 -1.05 21.69
C HIS A 96 11.03 -0.90 21.52
N PHE A 97 11.50 0.34 21.54
CA PHE A 97 12.91 0.70 21.33
C PHE A 97 13.16 2.10 21.90
N THR A 98 14.35 2.66 21.66
CA THR A 98 14.73 3.96 22.20
C THR A 98 15.04 4.98 21.12
N ALA A 99 14.89 6.26 21.46
CA ALA A 99 15.24 7.39 20.61
C ALA A 99 15.64 8.59 21.46
N LEU A 100 16.48 9.48 20.91
CA LEU A 100 16.85 10.75 21.52
C LEU A 100 15.76 11.79 21.28
N THR A 101 15.56 12.68 22.25
CA THR A 101 14.55 13.75 22.18
C THR A 101 15.21 15.07 21.75
N ALA A 102 14.53 15.83 20.88
CA ALA A 102 14.97 17.15 20.46
C ALA A 102 14.91 18.17 21.63
N PRO A 103 15.61 19.32 21.52
CA PRO A 103 15.53 20.40 22.51
C PRO A 103 14.11 20.91 22.77
N ASP A 104 13.88 21.43 23.98
CA ASP A 104 12.58 21.98 24.40
C ASP A 104 12.09 23.12 23.51
N GLU A 105 12.98 23.91 22.92
CA GLU A 105 12.60 24.94 21.95
C GLU A 105 11.94 24.35 20.71
N ILE A 106 12.53 23.29 20.13
CA ILE A 106 11.97 22.58 18.97
C ILE A 106 10.63 21.93 19.34
N ASN A 107 10.56 21.30 20.51
CA ASN A 107 9.33 20.64 20.96
C ASN A 107 8.22 21.65 21.23
N ARG A 108 8.51 22.81 21.83
CA ARG A 108 7.53 23.90 22.02
C ARG A 108 7.05 24.48 20.70
N TRP A 109 7.94 24.71 19.74
CA TRP A 109 7.58 25.17 18.41
C TRP A 109 6.63 24.20 17.71
N LEU A 110 6.98 22.91 17.67
CA LEU A 110 6.10 21.88 17.10
C LEU A 110 4.77 21.80 17.86
N SER A 111 4.80 21.87 19.19
CA SER A 111 3.58 21.83 20.02
C SER A 111 2.65 23.01 19.73
N GLY A 112 3.20 24.18 19.43
CA GLY A 112 2.46 25.34 18.95
C GLY A 112 1.70 25.04 17.64
N TYR A 113 2.34 24.38 16.67
CA TYR A 113 1.64 23.99 15.44
C TYR A 113 0.58 22.91 15.68
N PHE A 114 0.91 21.85 16.43
CA PHE A 114 0.02 20.71 16.66
C PHE A 114 -1.10 21.01 17.66
N GLN A 115 -1.03 22.14 18.37
CA GLN A 115 -1.95 22.54 19.44
C GLN A 115 -2.08 21.46 20.53
N ARG A 116 -0.96 20.79 20.82
CA ARG A 116 -0.80 19.76 21.85
C ARG A 116 0.68 19.49 22.10
N ASP A 117 1.01 18.95 23.26
CA ASP A 117 2.38 18.58 23.59
C ASP A 117 2.87 17.46 22.67
N VAL A 118 3.96 17.74 21.95
CA VAL A 118 4.65 16.78 21.09
C VAL A 118 6.16 16.88 21.26
N GLN A 119 6.86 15.83 20.88
CA GLN A 119 8.31 15.77 20.84
C GLN A 119 8.80 15.30 19.48
N LEU A 120 9.84 15.95 18.95
CA LEU A 120 10.61 15.38 17.85
C LEU A 120 11.63 14.40 18.42
N ARG A 121 11.70 13.21 17.83
CA ARG A 121 12.64 12.16 18.22
C ARG A 121 13.53 11.75 17.06
N TRP A 122 14.78 11.48 17.36
CA TRP A 122 15.78 10.95 16.44
C TRP A 122 16.28 9.60 16.97
N LEU A 123 16.47 8.61 16.12
CA LEU A 123 16.95 7.29 16.55
C LEU A 123 18.37 7.30 17.15
N GLY A 124 19.12 8.38 16.92
CA GLY A 124 20.54 8.43 17.27
C GLY A 124 21.42 7.66 16.28
N PRO A 125 22.73 7.58 16.57
CA PRO A 125 23.69 6.86 15.73
C PRO A 125 23.53 5.33 15.80
N GLU A 126 23.04 4.82 16.94
CA GLU A 126 22.89 3.39 17.18
C GLU A 126 21.40 2.98 17.17
N LEU A 127 21.02 2.18 16.18
CA LEU A 127 19.64 1.72 16.05
C LEU A 127 19.36 0.57 17.02
N THR A 128 18.36 0.72 17.88
CA THR A 128 17.90 -0.32 18.81
C THR A 128 16.72 -1.13 18.29
N ARG A 129 16.01 -0.63 17.27
CA ARG A 129 14.84 -1.29 16.67
C ARG A 129 15.22 -2.29 15.58
N ARG A 130 14.47 -3.39 15.48
CA ARG A 130 14.64 -4.45 14.46
C ARG A 130 13.35 -4.78 13.70
N VAL A 131 13.49 -5.35 12.50
CA VAL A 131 12.37 -5.90 11.74
C VAL A 131 11.83 -7.15 12.45
N LYS A 132 10.52 -7.21 12.71
CA LYS A 132 9.91 -8.27 13.54
C LYS A 132 10.18 -9.70 13.04
N LYS A 133 10.20 -9.90 11.72
CA LYS A 133 10.46 -11.21 11.09
C LYS A 133 11.93 -11.44 10.70
N HIS A 134 12.77 -10.42 10.89
CA HIS A 134 14.18 -10.37 10.49
C HIS A 134 14.95 -9.61 11.58
N PRO A 135 15.11 -10.20 12.78
CA PRO A 135 15.71 -9.52 13.94
C PRO A 135 17.18 -9.11 13.72
N GLU A 136 17.84 -9.66 12.71
CA GLU A 136 19.17 -9.26 12.24
C GLU A 136 19.18 -7.90 11.52
N ILE A 137 18.02 -7.44 11.03
CA ILE A 137 17.89 -6.24 10.21
C ILE A 137 17.47 -5.05 11.09
N PRO A 138 18.30 -3.99 11.18
CA PRO A 138 17.90 -2.75 11.86
C PRO A 138 16.75 -2.08 11.12
N LEU A 139 15.91 -1.36 11.86
CA LEU A 139 14.77 -0.67 11.28
C LEU A 139 14.68 0.74 11.84
N THR A 140 14.40 1.72 10.97
CA THR A 140 14.16 3.10 11.39
C THR A 140 12.74 3.27 11.97
N PHE A 141 12.17 4.47 11.98
CA PHE A 141 10.75 4.68 12.29
C PHE A 141 9.80 4.20 11.18
N ALA A 142 10.30 3.53 10.14
CA ALA A 142 9.49 2.86 9.11
C ALA A 142 8.48 1.87 9.72
N ASP A 143 7.37 1.59 9.03
CA ASP A 143 6.27 0.81 9.62
C ASP A 143 6.65 -0.65 9.90
N GLY A 144 7.44 -1.29 9.02
CA GLY A 144 7.81 -2.69 9.22
C GLY A 144 8.98 -3.22 8.40
N TYR A 145 9.37 -2.53 7.32
CA TYR A 145 10.52 -2.92 6.50
C TYR A 145 11.29 -1.69 6.02
N PRO A 146 12.60 -1.81 5.74
CA PRO A 146 13.47 -0.70 5.33
C PRO A 146 13.10 -0.02 4.00
N TYR A 147 12.55 -0.78 3.04
CA TYR A 147 12.30 -0.29 1.69
C TYR A 147 10.90 -0.62 1.21
N LEU A 148 10.32 0.27 0.41
CA LEU A 148 9.11 0.04 -0.36
C LEU A 148 9.36 0.27 -1.86
N LEU A 149 9.07 -0.74 -2.67
CA LEU A 149 9.10 -0.69 -4.12
C LEU A 149 7.70 -0.54 -4.70
N ILE A 150 7.54 0.34 -5.69
CA ILE A 150 6.34 0.42 -6.51
C ILE A 150 6.71 0.39 -8.00
N ASN A 151 5.93 -0.31 -8.79
CA ASN A 151 6.01 -0.27 -10.24
C ASN A 151 5.11 0.84 -10.79
N GLN A 152 5.66 1.72 -11.62
CA GLN A 152 4.95 2.83 -12.23
C GLN A 152 3.75 2.35 -13.07
N ALA A 153 3.87 1.21 -13.76
CA ALA A 153 2.77 0.65 -14.55
C ALA A 153 1.59 0.21 -13.66
N SER A 154 1.85 -0.35 -12.48
CA SER A 154 0.83 -0.71 -11.50
C SER A 154 0.11 0.51 -10.92
N PHE A 155 0.88 1.57 -10.64
CA PHE A 155 0.28 2.85 -10.22
C PHE A 155 -0.60 3.44 -11.33
N ASN A 156 -0.18 3.38 -12.59
CA ASN A 156 -0.97 3.88 -13.72
C ASN A 156 -2.26 3.08 -13.89
N ASP A 157 -2.23 1.74 -13.79
CA ASP A 157 -3.44 0.90 -13.82
C ASP A 157 -4.38 1.23 -12.63
N LEU A 158 -3.84 1.48 -11.44
CA LEU A 158 -4.64 1.96 -10.31
C LEU A 158 -5.28 3.33 -10.58
N GLN A 159 -4.52 4.28 -11.13
CA GLN A 159 -5.02 5.62 -11.45
C GLN A 159 -6.16 5.55 -12.48
N GLN A 160 -6.08 4.66 -13.47
CA GLN A 160 -7.15 4.47 -14.46
C GLN A 160 -8.45 3.91 -13.84
N ARG A 161 -8.34 3.12 -12.76
CA ARG A 161 -9.49 2.55 -12.04
C ARG A 161 -10.08 3.50 -11.00
N CYS A 162 -9.29 4.47 -10.54
CA CYS A 162 -9.66 5.36 -9.47
C CYS A 162 -10.46 6.55 -10.02
N PRO A 163 -11.65 6.87 -9.46
CA PRO A 163 -12.42 8.03 -9.89
C PRO A 163 -11.76 9.37 -9.50
N GLY A 164 -10.86 9.37 -8.52
CA GLY A 164 -10.11 10.54 -8.09
C GLY A 164 -8.70 10.60 -8.70
N SER A 165 -8.17 11.82 -8.82
CA SER A 165 -6.74 12.00 -9.09
C SER A 165 -5.94 11.57 -7.87
N ILE A 166 -4.96 10.69 -8.08
CA ILE A 166 -4.07 10.19 -7.04
C ILE A 166 -2.62 10.49 -7.42
N LYS A 167 -1.79 10.64 -6.40
CA LYS A 167 -0.35 10.87 -6.53
C LYS A 167 0.41 9.67 -6.00
N LEU A 168 1.53 9.35 -6.65
CA LEU A 168 2.37 8.22 -6.28
C LEU A 168 2.95 8.39 -4.87
N GLU A 169 3.22 9.64 -4.49
CA GLU A 169 3.73 10.08 -3.21
C GLU A 169 2.80 9.71 -2.04
N GLN A 170 1.49 9.55 -2.29
CA GLN A 170 0.53 9.06 -1.28
C GLN A 170 0.87 7.65 -0.79
N PHE A 171 1.54 6.84 -1.63
CA PHE A 171 1.97 5.49 -1.27
C PHE A 171 3.32 5.44 -0.56
N ARG A 172 4.05 6.57 -0.56
CA ARG A 172 5.33 6.78 0.11
C ARG A 172 6.40 5.73 -0.24
N PRO A 173 6.58 5.35 -1.52
CA PRO A 173 7.63 4.41 -1.92
C PRO A 173 9.01 4.96 -1.59
N ASN A 174 10.01 4.10 -1.56
CA ASN A 174 11.41 4.51 -1.63
C ASN A 174 11.92 4.39 -3.06
N LEU A 175 11.59 3.30 -3.75
CA LEU A 175 12.00 3.00 -5.10
C LEU A 175 10.78 2.90 -6.00
N VAL A 176 10.84 3.54 -7.17
CA VAL A 176 9.82 3.42 -8.22
C VAL A 176 10.47 2.94 -9.48
N VAL A 177 9.98 1.83 -10.04
CA VAL A 177 10.53 1.26 -11.28
C VAL A 177 9.60 1.46 -12.46
N SER A 178 10.19 1.55 -13.65
CA SER A 178 9.47 1.65 -14.92
C SER A 178 9.96 0.57 -15.89
N GLY A 179 9.20 0.33 -16.98
CA GLY A 179 9.55 -0.66 -17.99
C GLY A 179 9.07 -2.09 -17.71
N ALA A 180 8.44 -2.34 -16.55
CA ALA A 180 7.74 -3.59 -16.24
C ALA A 180 6.24 -3.49 -16.59
N THR A 181 5.59 -4.62 -16.85
CA THR A 181 4.13 -4.68 -17.00
C THR A 181 3.45 -4.42 -15.65
N ALA A 182 2.21 -3.91 -15.66
CA ALA A 182 1.47 -3.65 -14.43
C ALA A 182 1.37 -4.93 -13.58
N TRP A 183 1.60 -4.77 -12.29
CA TRP A 183 1.54 -5.79 -11.23
C TRP A 183 2.63 -6.87 -11.29
N ALA A 184 3.63 -6.74 -12.18
CA ALA A 184 4.73 -7.69 -12.29
C ALA A 184 5.54 -7.85 -10.99
N GLU A 185 5.65 -6.78 -10.20
CA GLU A 185 6.40 -6.75 -8.94
C GLU A 185 5.88 -7.73 -7.89
N ASP A 186 4.61 -8.14 -7.97
CA ASP A 186 4.03 -9.12 -7.05
C ASP A 186 4.70 -10.50 -7.19
N GLY A 187 5.26 -10.80 -8.36
CA GLY A 187 5.95 -12.05 -8.66
C GLY A 187 7.47 -11.98 -8.48
N TRP A 188 8.05 -10.84 -8.10
CA TRP A 188 9.50 -10.73 -7.92
C TRP A 188 9.90 -11.26 -6.54
N GLN A 189 11.00 -12.00 -6.49
CA GLN A 189 11.57 -12.52 -5.24
C GLN A 189 12.90 -11.83 -4.93
N VAL A 190 13.81 -11.78 -5.89
CA VAL A 190 15.10 -11.09 -5.76
C VAL A 190 15.29 -10.18 -6.97
N ILE A 191 15.67 -8.94 -6.72
CA ILE A 191 16.06 -7.99 -7.77
C ILE A 191 17.45 -7.43 -7.49
N ARG A 192 18.11 -6.97 -8.55
CA ARG A 192 19.31 -6.15 -8.48
C ARG A 192 19.02 -4.78 -9.09
N VAL A 193 19.42 -3.71 -8.39
CA VAL A 193 19.33 -2.32 -8.84
C VAL A 193 20.74 -1.74 -8.82
N GLY A 194 21.32 -1.47 -9.98
CA GLY A 194 22.76 -1.22 -10.07
C GLY A 194 23.55 -2.40 -9.49
N ASP A 195 24.37 -2.15 -8.46
CA ASP A 195 25.15 -3.18 -7.76
C ASP A 195 24.50 -3.71 -6.48
N VAL A 196 23.30 -3.23 -6.14
CA VAL A 196 22.63 -3.57 -4.88
C VAL A 196 21.54 -4.61 -5.11
N MET A 197 21.57 -5.69 -4.31
CA MET A 197 20.57 -6.75 -4.33
C MET A 197 19.52 -6.54 -3.23
N PHE A 198 18.26 -6.81 -3.59
CA PHE A 198 17.11 -6.70 -2.68
C PHE A 198 16.28 -7.99 -2.68
N ASP A 199 15.86 -8.40 -1.49
CA ASP A 199 14.84 -9.42 -1.28
C ASP A 199 13.46 -8.77 -1.14
N LEU A 200 12.51 -9.19 -1.98
CA LEU A 200 11.11 -8.76 -1.86
C LEU A 200 10.39 -9.69 -0.90
N VAL A 201 10.30 -9.28 0.36
CA VAL A 201 9.92 -10.15 1.48
C VAL A 201 8.42 -10.20 1.73
N LYS A 202 7.68 -9.11 1.46
CA LYS A 202 6.24 -9.04 1.78
C LYS A 202 5.50 -8.00 0.93
N PRO A 203 4.32 -8.31 0.37
CA PRO A 203 3.40 -7.30 -0.14
C PRO A 203 3.11 -6.21 0.91
N CYS A 204 3.00 -4.96 0.47
CA CYS A 204 2.73 -3.83 1.35
C CYS A 204 1.22 -3.61 1.50
N SER A 205 0.70 -3.98 2.67
CA SER A 205 -0.69 -3.70 3.05
C SER A 205 -0.86 -2.19 3.22
N ARG A 206 -1.85 -1.63 2.52
CA ARG A 206 -2.15 -0.20 2.48
C ARG A 206 -3.19 0.16 3.53
N CYS A 207 -2.98 1.30 4.16
CA CYS A 207 -3.87 1.85 5.18
C CYS A 207 -4.42 3.21 4.73
N VAL A 208 -5.29 3.79 5.57
CA VAL A 208 -5.93 5.10 5.35
C VAL A 208 -4.96 6.24 5.01
N LEU A 209 -3.67 6.13 5.35
CA LEU A 209 -2.69 7.14 5.00
C LEU A 209 -2.60 7.37 3.48
N THR A 210 -2.85 6.35 2.65
CA THR A 210 -2.84 6.52 1.18
C THR A 210 -3.94 7.45 0.69
N THR A 211 -4.97 7.72 1.49
CA THR A 211 -6.07 8.63 1.11
C THR A 211 -5.76 10.08 1.44
N VAL A 212 -4.66 10.37 2.13
CA VAL A 212 -4.26 11.73 2.49
C VAL A 212 -3.62 12.42 1.28
N SER A 213 -4.19 13.55 0.88
CA SER A 213 -3.57 14.44 -0.12
C SER A 213 -2.26 15.02 0.41
N THR A 214 -1.17 14.83 -0.32
CA THR A 214 0.17 15.35 0.03
C THR A 214 0.29 16.88 -0.08
N GLU A 215 -0.65 17.52 -0.77
CA GLU A 215 -0.71 18.97 -0.97
C GLU A 215 -1.66 19.67 0.00
N ARG A 216 -2.77 19.00 0.35
CA ARG A 216 -3.83 19.60 1.19
C ARG A 216 -3.83 19.10 2.62
N GLY A 217 -3.14 17.98 2.92
CA GLY A 217 -3.10 17.40 4.26
C GLY A 217 -4.50 17.00 4.75
N ARG A 218 -5.34 16.45 3.86
CA ARG A 218 -6.71 16.00 4.16
C ARG A 218 -6.96 14.63 3.53
N LYS A 219 -7.70 13.78 4.24
CA LYS A 219 -8.16 12.48 3.71
C LYS A 219 -9.17 12.71 2.59
N HIS A 220 -9.12 11.88 1.57
CA HIS A 220 -10.14 11.89 0.52
C HIS A 220 -11.50 11.51 1.12
N PRO A 221 -12.59 12.29 0.90
CA PRO A 221 -13.90 12.03 1.49
C PRO A 221 -14.44 10.61 1.22
N SER A 222 -14.23 10.11 0.01
CA SER A 222 -14.65 8.75 -0.40
C SER A 222 -13.64 7.64 -0.08
N GLY A 223 -12.55 7.94 0.64
CA GLY A 223 -11.52 6.95 0.98
C GLY A 223 -10.63 6.49 -0.18
N GLU A 224 -10.58 7.22 -1.29
CA GLU A 224 -9.72 6.90 -2.44
C GLU A 224 -8.24 7.19 -2.15
N PRO A 225 -7.28 6.40 -2.69
CA PRO A 225 -7.46 5.23 -3.57
C PRO A 225 -7.75 3.91 -2.84
N LEU A 226 -7.84 3.91 -1.51
CA LEU A 226 -7.97 2.67 -0.74
C LEU A 226 -9.27 1.93 -1.08
N SER A 227 -10.37 2.66 -1.25
CA SER A 227 -11.66 2.13 -1.71
C SER A 227 -11.56 1.43 -3.07
N THR A 228 -10.81 2.00 -4.02
CA THR A 228 -10.56 1.36 -5.32
C THR A 228 -9.69 0.12 -5.18
N LEU A 229 -8.58 0.19 -4.43
CA LEU A 229 -7.70 -0.95 -4.19
C LEU A 229 -8.46 -2.12 -3.56
N GLN A 230 -9.34 -1.86 -2.58
CA GLN A 230 -10.11 -2.90 -1.89
C GLN A 230 -10.91 -3.79 -2.85
N LYS A 231 -11.37 -3.25 -3.98
CA LYS A 231 -12.18 -3.99 -4.96
C LYS A 231 -11.42 -5.13 -5.64
N PHE A 232 -10.10 -5.02 -5.81
CA PHE A 232 -9.32 -5.97 -6.63
C PHE A 232 -7.97 -6.39 -6.03
N ARG A 233 -7.52 -5.73 -4.96
CA ARG A 233 -6.24 -5.97 -4.26
C ARG A 233 -6.40 -6.46 -2.82
N SER A 234 -7.60 -6.91 -2.46
CA SER A 234 -7.85 -7.54 -1.15
C SER A 234 -7.33 -8.98 -1.14
N ALA A 235 -6.44 -9.27 -0.19
CA ALA A 235 -5.99 -10.61 0.16
C ALA A 235 -6.99 -11.31 1.11
N ASP A 236 -6.86 -12.63 1.28
CA ASP A 236 -7.80 -13.41 2.10
C ASP A 236 -7.79 -13.03 3.59
N ASN A 237 -6.69 -12.47 4.07
CA ASN A 237 -6.56 -11.99 5.45
C ASN A 237 -7.10 -10.56 5.64
N GLY A 238 -7.73 -9.98 4.61
CA GLY A 238 -8.27 -8.61 4.64
C GLY A 238 -7.26 -7.51 4.31
N ASP A 239 -5.98 -7.84 4.10
CA ASP A 239 -4.97 -6.86 3.68
C ASP A 239 -5.28 -6.32 2.27
N ILE A 240 -5.06 -5.03 2.05
CA ILE A 240 -5.20 -4.39 0.75
C ILE A 240 -3.80 -4.11 0.21
N ASP A 241 -3.31 -4.93 -0.73
CA ASP A 241 -1.89 -4.96 -1.08
C ASP A 241 -1.55 -4.07 -2.28
N PHE A 242 -0.57 -3.16 -2.11
CA PHE A 242 0.06 -2.42 -3.21
C PHE A 242 1.51 -2.01 -2.91
N GLY A 243 2.42 -2.39 -3.81
CA GLY A 243 3.86 -2.28 -3.62
C GLY A 243 4.44 -3.45 -2.84
N GLN A 244 5.76 -3.56 -2.85
CA GLN A 244 6.51 -4.66 -2.23
C GLN A 244 7.51 -4.12 -1.22
N ASN A 245 7.47 -4.65 0.00
CA ASN A 245 8.48 -4.38 1.02
C ASN A 245 9.75 -5.16 0.71
N MET A 246 10.90 -4.51 0.90
CA MET A 246 12.20 -5.13 0.62
C MET A 246 13.20 -4.96 1.75
N ILE A 247 14.23 -5.81 1.72
CA ILE A 247 15.43 -5.75 2.53
C ILE A 247 16.62 -5.80 1.57
N ALA A 248 17.66 -5.00 1.83
CA ALA A 248 18.88 -5.00 1.04
C ALA A 248 19.85 -6.08 1.55
N ARG A 249 20.51 -6.81 0.63
CA ARG A 249 21.53 -7.80 0.97
C ARG A 249 22.92 -7.20 1.15
N ASN A 250 23.17 -6.08 0.48
CA ASN A 250 24.43 -5.34 0.51
C ASN A 250 24.15 -3.83 0.48
N SER A 251 25.20 -3.03 0.75
CA SER A 251 25.14 -1.57 0.70
C SER A 251 25.74 -1.06 -0.61
N GLY A 252 25.35 0.14 -1.02
CA GLY A 252 25.83 0.77 -2.24
C GLY A 252 25.06 2.05 -2.57
N ILE A 253 25.44 2.73 -3.65
CA ILE A 253 24.70 3.89 -4.15
C ILE A 253 23.87 3.46 -5.34
N ILE A 254 22.56 3.73 -5.29
CA ILE A 254 21.65 3.57 -6.42
C ILE A 254 21.24 4.94 -6.96
N ARG A 255 20.99 5.01 -8.27
CA ARG A 255 20.68 6.24 -9.00
C ARG A 255 19.44 6.06 -9.85
N VAL A 256 18.68 7.13 -10.01
CA VAL A 256 17.64 7.19 -11.03
C VAL A 256 18.29 6.94 -12.39
N GLY A 257 17.74 5.98 -13.15
CA GLY A 257 18.29 5.50 -14.41
C GLY A 257 18.95 4.11 -14.30
N ASP A 258 19.32 3.66 -13.10
CA ASP A 258 19.96 2.35 -12.92
C ASP A 258 19.06 1.22 -13.46
N THR A 259 19.69 0.24 -14.10
CA THR A 259 19.01 -0.97 -14.57
C THR A 259 18.51 -1.78 -13.37
N VAL A 260 17.31 -2.33 -13.54
CA VAL A 260 16.73 -3.27 -12.58
C VAL A 260 16.61 -4.64 -13.22
N GLU A 261 17.27 -5.62 -12.63
CA GLU A 261 17.25 -7.01 -13.07
C GLU A 261 16.46 -7.86 -12.07
N VAL A 262 15.54 -8.68 -12.59
CA VAL A 262 14.82 -9.67 -11.78
C VAL A 262 15.64 -10.95 -11.78
N LEU A 263 16.30 -11.25 -10.66
CA LEU A 263 17.19 -12.40 -10.53
C LEU A 263 16.41 -13.68 -10.22
N SER A 264 15.29 -13.57 -9.51
CA SER A 264 14.39 -14.70 -9.26
C SER A 264 12.96 -14.24 -9.02
N THR A 265 12.02 -15.15 -9.27
CA THR A 265 10.59 -14.92 -9.17
C THR A 265 9.93 -15.91 -8.22
N LYS A 266 8.82 -15.49 -7.62
CA LYS A 266 7.92 -16.30 -6.79
C LYS A 266 6.49 -16.23 -7.33
N PRO A 267 5.62 -17.20 -6.99
CA PRO A 267 4.20 -17.06 -7.27
C PRO A 267 3.64 -15.80 -6.58
N PRO A 268 2.94 -14.92 -7.30
CA PRO A 268 2.33 -13.75 -6.69
C PRO A 268 1.25 -14.17 -5.69
N ARG A 269 1.08 -13.37 -4.64
CA ARG A 269 0.00 -13.58 -3.67
C ARG A 269 -1.34 -13.51 -4.42
N LEU A 270 -2.18 -14.53 -4.21
CA LEU A 270 -3.50 -14.58 -4.83
C LEU A 270 -4.46 -13.62 -4.12
N MET A 271 -5.05 -12.69 -4.86
CA MET A 271 -6.12 -11.82 -4.39
C MET A 271 -7.45 -12.59 -4.33
N ALA A 272 -8.32 -12.23 -3.38
CA ALA A 272 -9.58 -12.93 -3.13
C ALA A 272 -10.46 -13.05 -4.39
N GLN A 273 -10.56 -11.96 -5.17
CA GLN A 273 -11.34 -11.92 -6.41
C GLN A 273 -10.77 -12.85 -7.49
N ALA A 274 -9.45 -12.92 -7.62
CA ALA A 274 -8.77 -13.79 -8.58
C ALA A 274 -8.98 -15.28 -8.24
N LYS A 275 -9.04 -15.64 -6.95
CA LYS A 275 -9.39 -17.00 -6.52
C LYS A 275 -10.84 -17.33 -6.86
N TRP A 276 -11.77 -16.41 -6.62
CA TRP A 276 -13.19 -16.61 -6.95
C TRP A 276 -13.38 -16.89 -8.45
N TRP A 277 -12.71 -16.15 -9.31
CA TRP A 277 -12.75 -16.37 -10.76
C TRP A 277 -12.13 -17.72 -11.17
N ARG A 278 -10.96 -18.09 -10.60
CA ARG A 278 -10.34 -19.41 -10.84
C ARG A 278 -11.24 -20.56 -10.38
N ALA A 279 -11.90 -20.43 -9.23
CA ALA A 279 -12.85 -21.41 -8.73
C ALA A 279 -14.09 -21.52 -9.64
N CYS A 280 -14.64 -20.39 -10.11
CA CYS A 280 -15.75 -20.37 -11.05
C CYS A 280 -15.37 -21.04 -12.39
N LYS A 281 -14.19 -20.75 -12.93
CA LYS A 281 -13.66 -21.40 -14.13
C LYS A 281 -13.51 -22.91 -13.96
N ARG A 282 -12.93 -23.38 -12.83
CA ARG A 282 -12.82 -24.82 -12.51
C ARG A 282 -14.19 -25.52 -12.45
N ARG A 283 -15.21 -24.85 -11.87
CA ARG A 283 -16.59 -25.40 -11.84
C ARG A 283 -17.24 -25.45 -13.22
N LYS A 284 -16.96 -24.47 -14.09
CA LYS A 284 -17.43 -24.48 -15.48
C LYS A 284 -16.76 -25.57 -16.30
N THR A 285 -15.44 -25.74 -16.19
CA THR A 285 -14.69 -26.81 -16.90
C THR A 285 -15.10 -28.21 -16.45
N ALA A 286 -15.36 -28.40 -15.14
CA ALA A 286 -15.88 -29.67 -14.61
C ALA A 286 -17.30 -29.99 -15.14
N ARG A 287 -18.17 -28.98 -15.27
CA ARG A 287 -19.52 -29.13 -15.86
C ARG A 287 -19.50 -29.39 -17.37
N THR A 288 -18.50 -28.90 -18.11
CA THR A 288 -18.33 -29.24 -19.54
C THR A 288 -17.76 -30.65 -19.72
N ALA A 289 -16.83 -31.09 -18.87
CA ALA A 289 -16.32 -32.47 -18.89
C ALA A 289 -17.39 -33.52 -18.54
N SER A 290 -18.33 -33.19 -17.65
CA SER A 290 -19.47 -34.07 -17.36
C SER A 290 -20.51 -34.11 -18.48
N ARG A 291 -20.57 -33.09 -19.35
CA ARG A 291 -21.47 -33.04 -20.52
C ARG A 291 -20.88 -33.74 -21.75
N SER A 292 -19.56 -33.76 -21.92
CA SER A 292 -18.91 -34.54 -22.98
C SER A 292 -19.01 -36.05 -22.73
N ASN A 293 -18.98 -36.48 -21.46
CA ASN A 293 -19.19 -37.90 -21.08
C ASN A 293 -20.65 -38.39 -21.22
N MET A 294 -21.60 -37.49 -21.52
CA MET A 294 -23.01 -37.84 -21.74
C MET A 294 -23.39 -37.93 -23.22
N LYS A 295 -22.49 -37.52 -24.14
CA LYS A 295 -22.74 -37.56 -25.59
C LYS A 295 -22.23 -38.83 -26.29
N GLU A 296 -21.52 -39.72 -25.61
CA GLU A 296 -21.08 -41.01 -26.16
C GLU A 296 -22.06 -42.18 -25.90
N ARG A 297 -23.26 -41.92 -25.36
CA ARG A 297 -24.34 -42.92 -25.24
C ARG A 297 -25.58 -42.52 -26.02
N CYS A 298 -25.47 -42.43 -27.34
CA CYS A 298 -26.63 -42.43 -28.24
C CYS A 298 -26.19 -43.02 -29.59
N LEU A 299 -26.29 -44.33 -29.73
CA LEU A 299 -26.36 -45.02 -31.03
C LEU A 299 -27.85 -45.28 -31.36
N PRO A 300 -28.25 -45.25 -32.65
CA PRO A 300 -29.65 -45.24 -33.05
C PRO A 300 -30.18 -46.68 -33.22
N ALA A 301 -31.44 -46.90 -32.83
CA ALA A 301 -32.20 -48.08 -33.26
C ALA A 301 -33.56 -47.65 -33.79
N THR A 302 -33.82 -48.09 -35.01
CA THR A 302 -34.95 -47.81 -35.88
C THR A 302 -36.16 -48.71 -35.62
N THR A 303 -37.30 -48.28 -36.20
CA THR A 303 -38.50 -49.03 -36.67
C THR A 303 -39.64 -49.43 -35.72
N SER A 304 -40.70 -48.59 -35.76
CA SER A 304 -42.06 -48.86 -36.30
C SER A 304 -43.19 -49.50 -35.47
N ARG A 305 -44.39 -48.88 -35.63
CA ARG A 305 -45.80 -49.37 -35.53
C ARG A 305 -46.36 -49.61 -34.10
N PHE A 306 -47.63 -49.38 -33.74
CA PHE A 306 -48.84 -48.71 -34.28
C PHE A 306 -49.92 -48.80 -33.15
N CYS A 307 -50.84 -47.81 -33.03
CA CYS A 307 -52.16 -47.81 -32.32
C CYS A 307 -52.26 -48.18 -30.81
N SER A 308 -53.22 -47.75 -29.98
CA SER A 308 -54.30 -46.73 -29.96
C SER A 308 -55.02 -46.86 -28.59
N ASN A 309 -55.68 -45.80 -28.11
CA ASN A 309 -56.64 -45.72 -26.97
C ASN A 309 -56.01 -45.79 -25.56
N SER A 310 -56.39 -45.00 -24.56
CA SER A 310 -57.70 -44.45 -24.18
C SER A 310 -57.57 -43.22 -23.25
N TRP A 311 -58.66 -42.45 -23.16
CA TRP A 311 -58.91 -41.32 -22.26
C TRP A 311 -58.92 -41.68 -20.75
N SER A 312 -58.49 -40.76 -19.89
CA SER A 312 -59.39 -39.93 -19.04
C SER A 312 -58.71 -39.35 -17.79
N SER A 313 -58.91 -38.02 -17.59
CA SER A 313 -59.12 -37.33 -16.29
C SER A 313 -57.91 -37.22 -15.30
N LYS A 314 -57.61 -36.14 -14.57
CA LYS A 314 -58.34 -34.95 -14.10
C LYS A 314 -57.40 -33.73 -13.95
N ALA A 315 -57.98 -32.54 -14.13
CA ALA A 315 -57.41 -31.23 -13.83
C ALA A 315 -58.01 -30.63 -12.54
N SER A 316 -57.21 -29.86 -11.78
CA SER A 316 -57.56 -28.75 -10.87
C SER A 316 -56.32 -28.42 -10.02
N ALA A 317 -55.94 -27.18 -9.70
CA ALA A 317 -56.52 -25.87 -9.91
C ALA A 317 -55.39 -24.81 -9.83
N CYS A 318 -55.56 -23.72 -10.59
CA CYS A 318 -54.79 -22.48 -10.51
C CYS A 318 -55.81 -21.37 -10.25
N LEU A 319 -55.54 -20.41 -9.35
CA LEU A 319 -56.18 -19.09 -9.35
C LEU A 319 -55.33 -18.08 -8.53
N THR A 320 -54.73 -17.17 -9.29
CA THR A 320 -54.73 -15.69 -9.13
C THR A 320 -54.32 -15.01 -7.83
N ARG A 321 -53.39 -14.05 -7.97
CA ARG A 321 -53.64 -12.63 -7.62
C ARG A 321 -52.72 -11.69 -8.41
N ALA A 322 -53.30 -10.58 -8.84
CA ALA A 322 -52.75 -9.55 -9.72
C ALA A 322 -52.51 -8.22 -8.98
N ALA A 323 -51.95 -7.26 -9.73
CA ALA A 323 -52.03 -5.78 -9.60
C ALA A 323 -50.71 -5.05 -9.22
N PRO A 324 -50.57 -3.73 -9.54
CA PRO A 324 -50.06 -3.24 -10.83
C PRO A 324 -49.01 -2.09 -10.71
N GLY A 325 -48.54 -1.60 -11.87
CA GLY A 325 -47.54 -0.54 -12.00
C GLY A 325 -48.04 0.90 -11.80
N PHE A 326 -47.09 1.84 -11.78
CA PHE A 326 -47.31 3.29 -11.74
C PHE A 326 -46.42 4.01 -12.75
N ALA A 327 -47.04 4.90 -13.51
CA ALA A 327 -46.43 5.85 -14.44
C ALA A 327 -46.33 7.25 -13.82
N ALA A 328 -45.39 8.04 -14.33
CA ALA A 328 -45.10 9.42 -13.93
C ALA A 328 -45.95 10.46 -14.67
N VAL A 329 -46.27 11.59 -14.01
CA VAL A 329 -46.56 12.91 -14.63
C VAL A 329 -46.12 14.04 -13.67
N ALA A 330 -45.60 15.12 -14.24
CA ALA A 330 -45.06 16.31 -13.60
C ALA A 330 -46.09 17.45 -13.40
N ALA A 331 -45.77 18.40 -12.49
CA ALA A 331 -45.82 19.87 -12.67
C ALA A 331 -46.44 20.69 -11.52
N LEU A 332 -45.84 21.89 -11.33
CA LEU A 332 -46.34 23.16 -10.78
C LEU A 332 -46.24 23.49 -9.28
N ARG A 333 -45.25 24.37 -9.01
CA ARG A 333 -45.20 25.59 -8.16
C ARG A 333 -46.32 25.84 -7.12
N CYS A 334 -45.89 26.06 -5.88
CA CYS A 334 -45.98 27.34 -5.14
C CYS A 334 -44.85 27.40 -4.10
#